data_AF-A0A7J8PQ25-F1
#
_entry.id   AF-A0A7J8PQ25-F1
#
_cell.length_a   1.000
_cell.length_b   1.000
_cell.length_c   1.000
_cell.angle_alpha   90.00
_cell.angle_beta   90.00
_cell.angle_gamma   90.00
#
_symmetry.space_group_name_H-M   'P 1'
#
loop_
_entity.id
_entity.type
_entity.pdbx_description
1 polymer ?
#
loop_
_entity_poly.entity_id
_entity_poly.type
_entity_poly.pdbx_seq_one_letter_code
_entity_poly.pdbx_strand_id
1 'polypeptide(L)'
;MWKTPAERCFLWIGGFRSSELLKVSSVLLLQSDFWHGALLGFDIQLLASQLEPLTEQQFMGIQNLQQSSQQAEDALSQGMEALQQSLAETLANGSPAPSGPSGNVANYMGQMAMAMGKLGTLEGFLRQADNLRQQTLQQMHRILTTRQSARALLAINDYFSRLRALSSLWLARPRE
;
A
#
# COMPACT_ATOMS: atom_id res chain seq x y z
N MET A 1 2.04 0.98 20.26
CA MET A 1 0.69 0.96 19.63
C MET A 1 0.75 -0.03 18.47
N TRP A 2 0.32 -1.28 18.67
CA TRP A 2 0.42 -2.32 17.64
C TRP A 2 -0.75 -2.16 16.66
N LYS A 3 -0.48 -1.54 15.50
CA LYS A 3 -1.45 -1.51 14.39
C LYS A 3 -1.58 -2.89 13.77
N THR A 4 -2.81 -3.28 13.43
CA THR A 4 -3.13 -4.59 12.85
C THR A 4 -2.47 -4.74 11.46
N PRO A 5 -2.15 -5.96 10.99
CA PRO A 5 -1.56 -6.18 9.65
C PRO A 5 -2.37 -5.52 8.53
N ALA A 6 -3.69 -5.49 8.71
CA ALA A 6 -4.65 -4.91 7.80
C ALA A 6 -4.54 -3.38 7.71
N GLU A 7 -4.43 -2.71 8.86
CA GLU A 7 -4.20 -1.26 8.90
C GLU A 7 -2.83 -0.89 8.34
N ARG A 8 -1.80 -1.71 8.61
CA ARG A 8 -0.45 -1.49 8.03
C ARG A 8 -0.47 -1.56 6.51
N CYS A 9 -1.31 -2.43 5.94
CA CYS A 9 -1.50 -2.52 4.51
C CYS A 9 -1.96 -1.17 3.96
N PHE A 10 -2.96 -0.52 4.56
CA PHE A 10 -3.53 0.76 4.10
C PHE A 10 -2.80 2.05 4.54
N LEU A 11 -1.78 1.95 5.38
CA LEU A 11 -1.10 3.10 5.97
C LEU A 11 0.27 3.41 5.34
N TRP A 12 0.64 2.74 4.25
CA TRP A 12 1.91 3.01 3.56
C TRP A 12 1.75 4.21 2.63
N ILE A 13 2.58 5.26 2.74
CA ILE A 13 2.66 6.44 1.82
C ILE A 13 1.33 6.74 1.09
N GLY A 14 0.25 6.99 1.86
CA GLY A 14 -1.08 7.34 1.34
C GLY A 14 -1.99 6.19 0.84
N GLY A 15 -1.67 4.91 1.08
CA GLY A 15 -2.49 3.79 0.63
C GLY A 15 -1.87 2.41 0.84
N PHE A 16 -2.16 1.48 -0.09
CA PHE A 16 -1.72 0.08 0.00
C PHE A 16 -0.32 -0.17 -0.56
N ARG A 17 0.39 -1.18 -0.02
CA ARG A 17 1.61 -1.75 -0.63
C ARG A 17 1.24 -2.69 -1.77
N SER A 18 1.77 -2.44 -2.95
CA SER A 18 1.46 -3.20 -4.17
C SER A 18 1.98 -4.64 -4.09
N SER A 19 3.11 -4.85 -3.42
CA SER A 19 3.69 -6.19 -3.15
C SER A 19 2.73 -7.10 -2.36
N GLU A 20 2.02 -6.56 -1.36
CA GLU A 20 1.05 -7.30 -0.54
C GLU A 20 -0.21 -7.66 -1.35
N LEU A 21 -0.66 -6.75 -2.22
CA LEU A 21 -1.78 -7.02 -3.14
C LEU A 21 -1.43 -8.15 -4.13
N LEU A 22 -0.19 -8.15 -4.64
CA LEU A 22 0.32 -9.24 -5.48
C LEU A 22 0.40 -10.56 -4.73
N LYS A 23 0.83 -10.57 -3.46
CA LYS A 23 0.84 -11.79 -2.63
C LYS A 23 -0.56 -12.37 -2.44
N VAL A 24 -1.53 -11.52 -2.11
CA VAL A 24 -2.93 -11.96 -1.94
C VAL A 24 -3.46 -12.51 -3.27
N SER A 25 -3.17 -11.85 -4.39
CA SER A 25 -3.57 -12.30 -5.72
C SER A 25 -2.91 -13.61 -6.12
N SER A 26 -1.60 -13.78 -5.91
CA SER A 26 -0.87 -15.00 -6.24
C SER A 26 -1.34 -16.18 -5.40
N VAL A 27 -1.57 -15.97 -4.11
CA VAL A 27 -2.09 -17.00 -3.20
C VAL A 27 -3.51 -17.39 -3.60
N LEU A 28 -4.41 -16.44 -3.84
CA LEU A 28 -5.79 -16.74 -4.22
C LEU A 28 -5.90 -17.41 -5.60
N LEU A 29 -5.02 -17.05 -6.55
CA LEU A 29 -5.00 -17.68 -7.87
C LEU A 29 -4.35 -19.07 -7.86
N LEU A 30 -3.32 -19.32 -7.05
CA LEU A 30 -2.72 -20.65 -6.87
C LEU A 30 -3.58 -21.60 -6.05
N GLN A 31 -4.35 -21.08 -5.11
CA GLN A 31 -5.13 -21.88 -4.16
C GLN A 31 -6.57 -22.11 -4.64
N SER A 32 -6.91 -21.68 -5.86
CA SER A 32 -8.25 -21.89 -6.44
C SER A 32 -8.60 -23.38 -6.57
N ASP A 33 -7.61 -24.27 -6.67
CA ASP A 33 -7.83 -25.73 -6.63
C ASP A 33 -8.20 -26.24 -5.22
N PHE A 34 -7.75 -25.55 -4.17
CA PHE A 34 -8.03 -25.90 -2.77
C PHE A 34 -9.35 -25.32 -2.25
N TRP A 35 -9.74 -24.13 -2.71
CA TRP A 35 -11.01 -23.49 -2.33
C TRP A 35 -12.27 -24.13 -2.92
N HIS A 36 -12.13 -25.12 -3.83
CA HIS A 36 -13.26 -25.88 -4.37
C HIS A 36 -14.11 -26.58 -3.29
N GLY A 37 -13.55 -26.87 -2.11
CA GLY A 37 -14.22 -27.64 -1.06
C GLY A 37 -14.73 -26.86 0.16
N ALA A 38 -14.29 -25.62 0.41
CA ALA A 38 -14.47 -25.00 1.72
C ALA A 38 -15.00 -23.55 1.64
N LEU A 39 -16.32 -23.45 1.81
CA LEU A 39 -17.04 -22.29 2.34
C LEU A 39 -17.16 -21.04 1.45
N LEU A 40 -18.37 -20.94 0.87
CA LEU A 40 -19.10 -19.77 0.36
C LEU A 40 -18.91 -19.43 -1.13
N GLY A 41 -19.90 -19.84 -1.93
CA GLY A 41 -20.20 -19.18 -3.21
C GLY A 41 -20.50 -20.11 -4.38
N PHE A 42 -21.61 -20.86 -4.33
CA PHE A 42 -22.13 -21.62 -5.47
C PHE A 42 -22.30 -20.75 -6.75
N ASP A 43 -22.45 -19.42 -6.60
CA ASP A 43 -22.55 -18.48 -7.72
C ASP A 43 -21.22 -18.19 -8.43
N ILE A 44 -20.08 -18.31 -7.75
CA ILE A 44 -18.75 -18.18 -8.40
C ILE A 44 -18.36 -19.49 -9.09
N GLN A 45 -18.84 -20.64 -8.58
CA GLN A 45 -18.53 -21.97 -9.14
C GLN A 45 -19.07 -22.18 -10.56
N LEU A 46 -20.22 -21.58 -10.91
CA LEU A 46 -20.79 -21.69 -12.26
C LEU A 46 -19.95 -20.96 -13.32
N LEU A 47 -19.25 -19.89 -12.91
CA LEU A 47 -18.22 -19.20 -13.70
C LEU A 47 -16.81 -19.81 -13.50
N ALA A 48 -16.62 -20.64 -12.46
CA ALA A 48 -15.33 -21.19 -12.08
C ALA A 48 -14.87 -22.33 -12.99
N SER A 49 -15.81 -23.18 -13.38
CA SER A 49 -15.62 -24.46 -14.08
C SER A 49 -15.16 -24.35 -15.54
N GLN A 50 -14.93 -23.13 -16.06
CA GLN A 50 -14.53 -22.86 -17.44
C GLN A 50 -13.13 -22.26 -17.60
N LEU A 51 -12.23 -22.42 -16.62
CA LEU A 51 -11.06 -21.53 -16.53
C LEU A 51 -9.75 -22.20 -16.14
N GLU A 52 -8.72 -21.78 -16.87
CA GLU A 52 -7.37 -22.32 -16.94
C GLU A 52 -6.51 -21.83 -15.76
N PRO A 53 -5.73 -22.73 -15.11
CA PRO A 53 -4.80 -22.37 -14.05
C PRO A 53 -3.73 -21.39 -14.55
N LEU A 54 -3.12 -20.64 -13.63
CA LEU A 54 -1.96 -19.78 -13.94
C LEU A 54 -0.86 -20.61 -14.60
N THR A 55 -0.38 -20.18 -15.76
CA THR A 55 0.78 -20.80 -16.39
C THR A 55 2.04 -20.49 -15.58
N GLU A 56 3.02 -21.38 -15.57
CA GLU A 56 4.29 -21.20 -14.86
C GLU A 56 5.04 -19.93 -15.28
N GLN A 57 4.93 -19.54 -16.56
CA GLN A 57 5.45 -18.26 -17.04
C GLN A 57 4.77 -17.04 -16.40
N GLN A 58 3.46 -17.11 -16.17
CA GLN A 58 2.72 -16.04 -15.50
C GLN A 58 3.09 -15.95 -14.03
N PHE A 59 3.29 -17.10 -13.37
CA PHE A 59 3.73 -17.17 -11.99
C PHE A 59 5.10 -16.52 -11.78
N MET A 60 6.09 -16.88 -12.61
CA MET A 60 7.42 -16.26 -12.58
C MET A 60 7.36 -14.76 -12.87
N GLY A 61 6.47 -14.33 -13.78
CA GLY A 61 6.21 -12.91 -14.04
C GLY A 61 5.69 -12.16 -12.81
N ILE A 62 4.73 -12.74 -12.08
CA ILE A 62 4.17 -12.15 -10.87
C ILE A 62 5.22 -12.09 -9.75
N GLN A 63 6.03 -13.14 -9.57
CA GLN A 63 7.10 -13.15 -8.55
C GLN A 63 8.14 -12.05 -8.81
N ASN A 64 8.58 -11.90 -10.07
CA ASN A 64 9.51 -10.84 -10.45
C ASN A 64 8.91 -9.45 -10.23
N LEU A 65 7.64 -9.26 -10.60
CA LEU A 65 6.94 -8.01 -10.37
C LEU A 65 6.79 -7.69 -8.87
N GLN A 66 6.49 -8.71 -8.06
CA GLN A 66 6.41 -8.59 -6.61
C GLN A 66 7.75 -8.18 -6.00
N GLN A 67 8.84 -8.84 -6.41
CA GLN A 67 10.18 -8.51 -5.92
C GLN A 67 10.60 -7.09 -6.32
N SER A 68 10.37 -6.71 -7.58
CA SER A 68 10.66 -5.35 -8.07
C SER A 68 9.83 -4.30 -7.32
N SER A 69 8.54 -4.55 -7.11
CA SER A 69 7.66 -3.66 -6.34
C SER A 69 8.14 -3.52 -4.89
N GLN A 70 8.53 -4.62 -4.24
CA GLN A 70 9.04 -4.59 -2.87
C GLN A 70 10.31 -3.73 -2.77
N GLN A 71 11.25 -3.91 -3.70
CA GLN A 71 12.49 -3.13 -3.70
C GLN A 71 12.22 -1.61 -3.87
N ALA A 72 11.29 -1.25 -4.76
CA ALA A 72 10.89 0.15 -4.92
C ALA A 72 10.16 0.69 -3.67
N GLU A 73 9.29 -0.10 -3.06
CA GLU A 73 8.61 0.25 -1.80
C GLU A 73 9.60 0.49 -0.65
N ASP A 74 10.65 -0.32 -0.56
CA ASP A 74 11.66 -0.21 0.49
C ASP A 74 12.53 1.04 0.28
N ALA A 75 12.92 1.36 -0.96
CA ALA A 75 13.62 2.59 -1.29
C ALA A 75 12.78 3.84 -0.95
N LEU A 76 11.48 3.83 -1.27
CA LEU A 76 10.55 4.91 -0.91
C LEU A 76 10.39 5.04 0.60
N SER A 77 10.31 3.92 1.32
CA SER A 77 10.17 3.91 2.78
C SER A 77 11.41 4.51 3.45
N GLN A 78 12.60 4.13 3.01
CA GLN A 78 13.86 4.70 3.49
C GLN A 78 13.96 6.21 3.19
N GLY A 79 13.57 6.64 1.98
CA GLY A 79 13.53 8.05 1.62
C GLY A 79 12.57 8.87 2.50
N MET A 80 11.41 8.30 2.83
CA MET A 80 10.43 8.92 3.72
C MET A 80 10.93 9.01 5.18
N GLU A 81 11.63 7.98 5.67
CA GLU A 81 12.27 8.00 7.00
C GLU A 81 13.36 9.07 7.07
N ALA A 82 14.21 9.18 6.05
CA ALA A 82 15.21 10.24 5.95
C ALA A 82 14.59 11.65 5.92
N LEU A 83 13.47 11.82 5.21
CA LEU A 83 12.72 13.07 5.20
C LEU A 83 12.16 13.40 6.59
N GLN A 84 11.59 12.41 7.29
CA GLN A 84 11.07 12.57 8.65
C GLN A 84 12.16 12.90 9.67
N GLN A 85 13.39 12.39 9.48
CA GLN A 85 14.53 12.73 10.31
C GLN A 85 15.02 14.17 10.03
N SER A 86 15.18 14.53 8.75
CA SER A 86 15.56 15.89 8.34
C SER A 86 14.54 16.94 8.81
N LEU A 87 13.25 16.74 8.50
CA LEU A 87 12.23 16.70 9.54
C LEU A 87 12.45 17.37 10.89
N ALA A 88 12.55 16.47 11.85
CA ALA A 88 12.80 16.68 13.27
C ALA A 88 14.06 17.49 13.53
N GLU A 89 15.16 17.28 12.78
CA GLU A 89 16.40 18.04 12.95
C GLU A 89 16.21 19.53 12.69
N THR A 90 15.51 19.91 11.62
CA THR A 90 15.22 21.32 11.34
C THR A 90 14.28 21.94 12.37
N LEU A 91 13.33 21.18 12.90
CA LEU A 91 12.43 21.66 13.96
C LEU A 91 13.17 21.82 15.30
N ALA A 92 14.04 20.87 15.65
CA ALA A 92 14.87 20.92 16.85
C ALA A 92 15.86 22.09 16.81
N ASN A 93 16.45 22.35 15.63
CA ASN A 93 17.38 23.46 15.42
C ASN A 93 16.68 24.81 15.19
N GLY A 94 15.37 24.78 14.91
CA GLY A 94 14.54 25.93 14.56
C GLY A 94 13.87 26.62 15.75
N SER A 95 14.28 26.34 16.99
CA SER A 95 13.80 27.06 18.17
C SER A 95 14.71 28.24 18.51
N PRO A 96 14.37 29.49 18.15
CA PRO A 96 14.90 30.64 18.84
C PRO A 96 14.03 30.89 20.08
N ALA A 97 14.69 30.98 21.25
CA ALA A 97 14.14 31.72 22.37
C ALA A 97 13.67 33.12 21.89
N PRO A 98 12.60 33.70 22.46
CA PRO A 98 12.12 34.99 22.02
C PRO A 98 13.06 36.09 22.51
N SER A 99 13.93 36.60 21.64
CA SER A 99 14.73 37.78 21.93
C SER A 99 14.78 38.74 20.73
N GLY A 100 13.73 39.57 20.61
CA GLY A 100 13.80 40.89 19.96
C GLY A 100 12.75 41.18 18.87
N PRO A 101 12.30 42.44 18.70
CA PRO A 101 11.09 42.77 17.94
C PRO A 101 11.26 42.77 16.41
N SER A 102 12.48 42.58 15.88
CA SER A 102 12.79 42.80 14.46
C SER A 102 13.35 41.57 13.73
N GLY A 103 13.65 40.47 14.42
CA GLY A 103 14.27 39.26 13.85
C GLY A 103 13.27 38.18 13.38
N ASN A 104 11.97 38.37 13.61
CA ASN A 104 10.98 37.30 13.46
C ASN A 104 10.59 36.99 12.01
N VAL A 105 10.46 38.01 11.15
CA VAL A 105 9.90 37.78 9.80
C VAL A 105 10.90 37.05 8.89
N ALA A 106 12.19 37.42 8.94
CA ALA A 106 13.23 36.75 8.16
C ALA A 106 13.43 35.29 8.60
N ASN A 107 13.44 35.05 9.92
CA ASN A 107 13.56 33.69 10.47
C ASN A 107 12.33 32.84 10.15
N TYR A 108 11.12 33.39 10.29
CA TYR A 108 9.88 32.72 9.91
C TYR A 108 9.82 32.44 8.41
N MET A 109 10.19 33.39 7.56
CA MET A 109 10.26 33.18 6.10
C MET A 109 11.24 32.07 5.74
N GLY A 110 12.41 32.01 6.39
CA GLY A 110 13.37 30.91 6.21
C GLY A 110 12.81 29.56 6.64
N GLN A 111 12.15 29.50 7.80
CA GLN A 111 11.48 28.28 8.29
C GLN A 111 10.33 27.84 7.38
N MET A 112 9.52 28.78 6.90
CA MET A 112 8.44 28.54 5.96
C MET A 112 8.99 28.02 4.62
N ALA A 113 10.06 28.62 4.09
CA ALA A 113 10.70 28.15 2.85
C ALA A 113 11.22 26.72 3.00
N MET A 114 11.83 26.38 4.14
CA MET A 114 12.26 25.00 4.43
C MET A 114 11.07 24.04 4.56
N ALA A 115 10.00 24.43 5.26
CA ALA A 115 8.79 23.61 5.40
C ALA A 115 8.12 23.37 4.03
N MET A 116 8.06 24.40 3.18
CA MET A 116 7.53 24.29 1.81
C MET A 116 8.39 23.36 0.95
N GLY A 117 9.72 23.46 1.01
CA GLY A 117 10.60 22.53 0.30
C GLY A 117 10.38 21.08 0.73
N LYS A 118 10.21 20.84 2.03
CA LYS A 118 9.95 19.50 2.59
C LYS A 118 8.55 18.98 2.25
N LEU A 119 7.55 19.85 2.20
CA LEU A 119 6.21 19.49 1.72
C LEU A 119 6.26 19.09 0.23
N GLY A 120 7.03 19.81 -0.59
CA GLY A 120 7.28 19.43 -1.99
C GLY A 120 7.97 18.07 -2.13
N THR A 121 8.95 17.75 -1.26
CA THR A 121 9.57 16.42 -1.26
C THR A 121 8.59 15.31 -0.84
N LEU A 122 7.71 15.58 0.13
CA LEU A 122 6.66 14.65 0.56
C LEU A 122 5.66 14.38 -0.56
N GLU A 123 5.20 15.42 -1.24
CA GLU A 123 4.35 15.30 -2.43
C GLU A 123 5.02 14.46 -3.52
N GLY A 124 6.33 14.66 -3.72
CA GLY A 124 7.14 13.85 -4.63
C GLY A 124 7.10 12.36 -4.28
N PHE A 125 7.28 12.00 -3.01
CA PHE A 125 7.19 10.61 -2.55
C PHE A 125 5.79 10.02 -2.71
N LEU A 126 4.73 10.78 -2.40
CA LEU A 126 3.34 10.35 -2.61
C LEU A 126 3.08 10.04 -4.08
N ARG A 127 3.50 10.93 -4.98
CA ARG A 127 3.35 10.73 -6.42
C ARG A 127 4.16 9.53 -6.93
N GLN A 128 5.36 9.29 -6.38
CA GLN A 128 6.15 8.09 -6.72
C GLN A 128 5.46 6.81 -6.24
N ALA A 129 4.89 6.81 -5.04
CA ALA A 129 4.13 5.67 -4.52
C ALA A 129 2.88 5.39 -5.37
N ASP A 130 2.15 6.42 -5.80
CA ASP A 130 1.00 6.26 -6.68
C ASP A 130 1.37 5.74 -8.06
N ASN A 131 2.46 6.27 -8.65
CA ASN A 131 2.99 5.75 -9.91
C ASN A 131 3.38 4.27 -9.79
N LEU A 132 4.01 3.88 -8.68
CA LEU A 132 4.37 2.49 -8.43
C LEU A 132 3.13 1.60 -8.35
N ARG A 133 2.08 2.03 -7.64
CA ARG A 133 0.79 1.29 -7.58
C ARG A 133 0.19 1.10 -8.97
N GLN A 134 0.13 2.18 -9.76
CA GLN A 134 -0.42 2.12 -11.10
C GLN A 134 0.40 1.21 -12.02
N GLN A 135 1.73 1.33 -11.99
CA GLN A 135 2.63 0.48 -12.78
C GLN A 135 2.49 -0.99 -12.40
N THR A 136 2.44 -1.31 -11.11
CA THR A 136 2.28 -2.69 -10.65
C THR A 136 0.95 -3.28 -11.10
N LEU A 137 -0.16 -2.53 -11.02
CA LEU A 137 -1.45 -2.99 -11.52
C LEU A 137 -1.46 -3.21 -13.04
N GLN A 138 -0.86 -2.30 -13.80
CA GLN A 138 -0.75 -2.43 -15.25
C GLN A 138 0.08 -3.65 -15.65
N GLN A 139 1.22 -3.88 -15.01
CA GLN A 139 2.05 -5.05 -15.29
C GLN A 139 1.35 -6.34 -14.86
N MET A 140 0.64 -6.33 -13.73
CA MET A 140 -0.19 -7.45 -13.31
C MET A 140 -1.24 -7.80 -14.37
N HIS A 141 -1.94 -6.82 -14.94
CA HIS A 141 -2.89 -7.03 -16.03
C HIS A 141 -2.25 -7.43 -17.36
N ARG A 142 -0.98 -7.13 -17.57
CA ARG A 142 -0.23 -7.59 -18.76
C ARG A 142 0.18 -9.05 -18.64
N ILE A 143 0.48 -9.51 -17.43
CA ILE A 143 0.88 -10.89 -17.13
C ILE A 143 -0.35 -11.80 -17.04
N LEU A 144 -1.44 -11.32 -16.42
CA LEU A 144 -2.69 -12.04 -16.26
C LEU A 144 -3.60 -11.88 -17.48
N THR A 145 -4.40 -12.90 -17.78
CA THR A 145 -5.50 -12.76 -18.75
C THR A 145 -6.65 -11.95 -18.15
N THR A 146 -7.51 -11.37 -19.00
CA THR A 146 -8.70 -10.61 -18.57
C THR A 146 -9.60 -11.38 -17.59
N ARG A 147 -9.67 -12.71 -17.73
CA ARG A 147 -10.45 -13.56 -16.81
C ARG A 147 -9.75 -13.75 -15.47
N GLN A 148 -8.42 -13.91 -15.46
CA GLN A 148 -7.62 -14.00 -14.23
C GLN A 148 -7.60 -12.67 -13.46
N SER A 149 -7.53 -11.53 -14.15
CA SER A 149 -7.59 -10.21 -13.52
C SER A 149 -8.95 -9.91 -12.90
N ALA A 150 -10.05 -10.25 -13.59
CA ALA A 150 -11.39 -10.13 -13.01
C ALA A 150 -11.53 -10.93 -11.71
N ARG A 151 -10.98 -12.15 -11.66
CA ARG A 151 -10.96 -12.98 -10.44
C ARG A 151 -10.11 -12.38 -9.34
N ALA A 152 -8.89 -11.93 -9.66
CA ALA A 152 -8.02 -11.30 -8.69
C ALA A 152 -8.72 -10.10 -8.03
N LEU A 153 -9.37 -9.24 -8.83
CA LEU A 153 -10.12 -8.09 -8.34
C LEU A 153 -11.31 -8.48 -7.44
N LEU A 154 -12.10 -9.49 -7.85
CA LEU A 154 -13.21 -9.99 -7.02
C LEU A 154 -12.70 -10.57 -5.69
N ALA A 155 -11.63 -11.37 -5.73
CA ALA A 155 -11.08 -12.00 -4.54
C ALA A 155 -10.45 -10.97 -3.59
N ILE A 156 -9.80 -9.93 -4.13
CA ILE A 156 -9.33 -8.76 -3.37
C ILE A 156 -10.52 -8.03 -2.72
N ASN A 157 -11.60 -7.80 -3.45
CA ASN A 157 -12.79 -7.13 -2.92
C ASN A 157 -13.44 -7.92 -1.78
N ASP A 158 -13.53 -9.24 -1.92
CA ASP A 158 -14.04 -10.13 -0.86
C ASP A 158 -13.13 -10.12 0.37
N TYR A 159 -11.80 -10.18 0.17
CA TYR A 159 -10.83 -10.06 1.25
C TYR A 159 -11.02 -8.73 2.01
N PHE A 160 -11.10 -7.60 1.32
CA PHE A 160 -11.33 -6.30 1.95
C PHE A 160 -12.68 -6.19 2.63
N SER A 161 -13.72 -6.81 2.07
CA SER A 161 -15.05 -6.83 2.68
C SER A 161 -15.05 -7.61 3.99
N ARG A 162 -14.41 -8.79 4.02
CA ARG A 162 -14.20 -9.59 5.24
C ARG A 162 -13.36 -8.86 6.27
N LEU A 163 -12.32 -8.18 5.82
CA LEU A 163 -11.46 -7.37 6.66
C LEU A 163 -12.25 -6.24 7.36
N ARG A 164 -13.09 -5.51 6.61
CA ARG A 164 -13.97 -4.49 7.20
C ARG A 164 -14.96 -5.08 8.18
N ALA A 165 -15.57 -6.22 7.86
CA ALA A 165 -16.52 -6.91 8.74
C ALA A 165 -15.85 -7.37 10.04
N LEU A 166 -14.62 -7.86 9.98
CA LEU A 166 -13.84 -8.17 11.18
C LEU A 166 -13.53 -6.90 11.97
N SER A 167 -13.07 -5.83 11.30
CA SER A 167 -12.76 -4.55 11.95
C SER A 167 -13.98 -3.97 12.68
N SER A 168 -15.17 -4.01 12.08
CA SER A 168 -16.40 -3.55 12.74
C SER A 168 -16.77 -4.40 13.96
N LEU A 169 -16.57 -5.71 13.88
CA LEU A 169 -16.82 -6.64 14.99
C LEU A 169 -15.82 -6.43 16.14
N TRP A 170 -14.56 -6.14 15.83
CA TRP A 170 -13.56 -5.75 16.83
C TRP A 170 -13.87 -4.42 17.50
N LEU A 171 -14.37 -3.42 16.76
CA LEU A 171 -14.80 -2.13 17.31
C LEU A 171 -16.07 -2.24 18.16
N ALA A 172 -16.97 -3.17 17.82
CA ALA A 172 -18.20 -3.44 18.56
C ALA A 172 -17.98 -4.29 19.82
N ARG A 173 -16.75 -4.73 20.11
CA ARG A 173 -16.44 -5.49 21.33
C ARG A 173 -16.65 -4.59 22.55
N PRO A 174 -17.47 -4.97 23.54
CA PRO A 174 -17.63 -4.20 24.77
C PRO A 174 -16.26 -4.06 25.44
N ARG A 175 -15.86 -2.82 25.75
CA ARG A 175 -14.72 -2.55 26.63
C ARG A 175 -15.26 -2.59 28.05
N GLU A 176 -15.04 -3.71 28.73
CA GLU A 176 -15.12 -3.76 30.20
C GLU A 176 -13.93 -3.03 30.81
#